data_AF-A5FUE4-F1
#
_entry.id   AF-A5FUE4-F1
#
_cell.length_a   1.000
_cell.length_b   1.000
_cell.length_c   1.000
_cell.angle_alpha   90.00
_cell.angle_beta   90.00
_cell.angle_gamma   90.00
#
_symmetry.space_group_name_H-M   'P 1'
#
loop_
_entity.id
_entity.type
_entity.pdbx_description
1 polymer ?
#
loop_
_entity_poly.entity_id
_entity_poly.type
_entity_poly.pdbx_seq_one_letter_code
_entity_poly.pdbx_strand_id
1 'polypeptide(L)'
;MRRCGAHSMDCAITLVAGRFSASRETMNEIDPKRQERNKRYRTGLEERGIKAFQVVAPETAKGLFRRAAELMTRDNDPMEPRQAMRLVGGANEPELGDSAPALIAELDEARKRIAEIERQAEARRAITAQAAERHRQMLEAERDAARAAEAAEREKVQAIAMEALQAQERVGRAETVILQVKTLPGIKGRLVRWLAGDVLPD
;
A
#
# COMPACT_ATOMS: atom_id res chain seq x y z
N MET A 1 -10.29 5.37 -29.47
CA MET A 1 -10.53 4.06 -28.82
C MET A 1 -9.54 3.03 -29.36
N ARG A 2 -8.45 2.77 -28.66
CA ARG A 2 -7.55 1.63 -28.94
C ARG A 2 -7.60 0.71 -27.72
N ARG A 3 -7.99 -0.54 -27.95
CA ARG A 3 -8.10 -1.59 -26.94
C ARG A 3 -6.68 -2.02 -26.57
N CYS A 4 -6.27 -1.78 -25.33
CA CYS A 4 -5.10 -2.45 -24.75
C CYS A 4 -5.60 -3.76 -24.13
N GLY A 5 -5.41 -4.84 -24.88
CA GLY A 5 -5.72 -6.20 -24.48
C GLY A 5 -4.70 -6.75 -23.49
N ALA A 6 -5.24 -7.41 -22.47
CA ALA A 6 -4.57 -8.23 -21.48
C ALA A 6 -3.47 -9.14 -22.07
N HIS A 7 -2.20 -8.76 -21.90
CA HIS A 7 -1.02 -9.64 -21.96
C HIS A 7 0.16 -8.93 -21.26
N SER A 8 0.21 -8.90 -19.92
CA SER A 8 1.36 -8.25 -19.24
C SER A 8 1.77 -8.84 -17.89
N MET A 9 1.66 -10.15 -17.68
CA MET A 9 2.40 -10.80 -16.58
C MET A 9 3.18 -12.03 -17.03
N ASP A 10 2.64 -12.86 -17.91
CA ASP A 10 3.37 -14.06 -18.36
C ASP A 10 4.54 -13.75 -19.30
N CYS A 11 4.52 -12.62 -20.00
CA CYS A 11 5.64 -12.20 -20.85
C CYS A 11 6.86 -11.72 -20.04
N ALA A 12 6.64 -11.25 -18.81
CA ALA A 12 7.73 -10.78 -17.94
C ALA A 12 8.52 -11.94 -17.31
N ILE A 13 7.86 -13.06 -17.01
CA ILE A 13 8.48 -14.20 -16.33
C ILE A 13 9.41 -14.98 -17.27
N THR A 14 9.03 -15.15 -18.54
CA THR A 14 9.85 -15.86 -19.53
C THR A 14 11.11 -15.08 -19.91
N LEU A 15 11.07 -13.75 -19.88
CA LEU A 15 12.22 -12.90 -20.20
C LEU A 15 13.27 -12.86 -19.08
N VAL A 16 12.87 -13.10 -17.82
CA VAL A 16 13.79 -13.22 -16.69
C VAL A 16 14.42 -14.62 -16.62
N ALA A 17 13.68 -15.67 -16.98
CA ALA A 17 14.20 -17.04 -17.01
C ALA A 17 15.26 -17.25 -18.10
N GLY A 18 15.08 -16.67 -19.30
CA GLY A 18 16.07 -16.75 -20.38
C GLY A 18 17.36 -15.96 -20.14
N ARG A 19 17.34 -14.94 -19.27
CA ARG A 19 18.52 -14.11 -18.97
C ARG A 19 19.43 -14.73 -17.90
N PHE A 20 18.88 -15.63 -17.09
CA PHE A 20 19.63 -16.37 -16.06
C PHE A 20 20.25 -17.67 -16.56
N SER A 21 19.69 -18.33 -17.57
CA SER A 21 20.29 -19.53 -18.18
C SER A 21 21.53 -19.20 -19.01
N ALA A 22 21.53 -18.08 -19.76
CA ALA A 22 22.67 -17.66 -20.58
C ALA A 22 23.89 -17.16 -19.78
N SER A 23 23.74 -16.90 -18.48
CA SER A 23 24.82 -16.36 -17.63
C SER A 23 25.58 -17.43 -16.83
N ARG A 24 25.14 -18.70 -16.85
CA ARG A 24 25.79 -19.78 -16.08
C ARG A 24 26.81 -20.58 -16.89
N GLU A 25 26.74 -20.54 -18.22
CA GLU A 25 27.62 -21.35 -19.08
C GLU A 25 28.93 -20.64 -19.47
N THR A 26 29.10 -19.34 -19.21
CA THR A 26 30.31 -18.59 -19.59
C THR A 26 31.34 -18.41 -18.47
N MET A 27 31.11 -18.95 -17.26
CA MET A 27 31.97 -18.67 -16.10
C MET A 27 33.26 -19.51 -16.02
N ASN A 28 33.50 -20.45 -16.94
CA ASN A 28 34.73 -21.27 -16.94
C ASN A 28 35.62 -21.10 -18.18
N GLU A 29 35.24 -20.26 -19.15
CA GLU A 29 36.16 -19.90 -20.24
C GLU A 29 37.08 -18.79 -19.76
N ILE A 30 38.33 -19.14 -19.47
CA ILE A 30 39.37 -18.16 -19.16
C ILE A 30 39.58 -17.32 -20.44
N ASP A 31 39.04 -16.09 -20.45
CA ASP A 31 39.16 -15.16 -21.58
C ASP A 31 40.65 -15.07 -22.03
N PRO A 32 41.00 -15.51 -23.25
CA PRO A 32 42.38 -15.55 -23.71
C PRO A 32 43.01 -14.15 -23.72
N LYS A 33 42.21 -13.09 -23.90
CA LYS A 33 42.68 -11.70 -23.82
C LYS A 33 43.04 -11.29 -22.39
N ARG A 34 42.42 -11.90 -21.38
CA ARG A 34 42.79 -11.67 -19.97
C ARG A 34 44.11 -12.39 -19.64
N GLN A 35 44.31 -13.61 -20.12
CA GLN A 35 45.58 -14.32 -19.97
C GLN A 35 46.73 -13.55 -20.63
N GLU A 36 46.53 -13.05 -21.84
CA GLU A 36 47.58 -12.33 -22.56
C GLU A 36 47.95 -11.00 -21.87
N ARG A 37 46.96 -10.26 -21.35
CA ARG A 37 47.21 -9.06 -20.53
C ARG A 37 47.98 -9.37 -19.26
N ASN A 38 47.63 -10.45 -18.55
CA ASN A 38 48.34 -10.86 -17.35
C ASN A 38 49.78 -11.30 -17.64
N LYS A 39 50.01 -12.00 -18.77
CA LYS A 39 51.37 -12.36 -19.21
C LYS A 39 52.21 -11.12 -19.48
N ARG A 40 51.69 -10.15 -20.24
CA ARG A 40 52.39 -8.87 -20.52
C ARG A 40 52.68 -8.05 -19.26
N TYR A 41 51.73 -8.04 -18.31
CA TYR A 41 51.93 -7.36 -17.03
C TYR A 41 53.03 -8.03 -16.21
N ARG A 42 53.08 -9.36 -16.17
CA ARG A 42 54.13 -10.12 -15.47
C ARG A 42 55.51 -9.92 -16.08
N THR A 43 55.64 -10.01 -17.40
CA THR A 43 56.92 -9.74 -18.08
C THR A 43 57.40 -8.32 -17.80
N GLY A 44 56.48 -7.33 -17.81
CA GLY A 44 56.82 -5.94 -17.47
C GLY A 44 57.21 -5.71 -16.01
N LEU A 45 56.79 -6.58 -15.08
CA LEU A 45 57.26 -6.57 -13.69
C LEU A 45 58.64 -7.23 -13.54
N GLU A 46 58.87 -8.34 -14.25
CA GLU A 46 60.16 -9.03 -14.28
C GLU A 46 61.26 -8.16 -14.89
N GLU A 47 60.97 -7.44 -15.97
CA GLU A 47 61.87 -6.45 -16.60
C GLU A 47 62.26 -5.33 -15.63
N ARG A 48 61.40 -5.00 -14.66
CA ARG A 48 61.66 -3.99 -13.61
C ARG A 48 62.36 -4.58 -12.39
N GLY A 49 62.72 -5.87 -12.42
CA GLY A 49 63.32 -6.58 -11.28
C GLY A 49 62.34 -6.83 -10.13
N ILE A 50 61.05 -6.57 -10.31
CA ILE A 50 60.02 -6.78 -9.30
C ILE A 50 59.54 -8.23 -9.44
N LYS A 51 60.16 -9.14 -8.69
CA LYS A 51 59.62 -10.50 -8.53
C LYS A 51 58.25 -10.38 -7.90
N ALA A 52 57.22 -10.88 -8.57
CA ALA A 52 55.88 -10.99 -8.00
C ALA A 52 56.00 -11.57 -6.59
N PHE A 53 55.48 -10.86 -5.58
CA PHE A 53 55.53 -11.33 -4.19
C PHE A 53 55.01 -12.76 -4.14
N GLN A 54 55.91 -13.71 -3.92
CA GLN A 54 55.57 -15.11 -3.83
C GLN A 54 54.80 -15.25 -2.51
N VAL A 55 53.48 -15.46 -2.60
CA VAL A 55 52.67 -15.82 -1.44
C VAL A 55 53.05 -17.26 -1.08
N VAL A 56 54.21 -17.42 -0.47
CA VAL A 56 54.63 -18.68 0.14
C VAL A 56 53.96 -18.73 1.50
N ALA A 57 52.90 -19.53 1.62
CA ALA A 57 52.37 -19.83 2.94
C ALA A 57 53.47 -20.56 3.74
N PRO A 58 53.82 -20.11 4.95
CA PRO A 58 54.76 -20.84 5.79
C PRO A 58 54.21 -22.24 6.09
N GLU A 59 55.07 -23.22 6.31
CA GLU A 59 54.69 -24.61 6.64
C GLU A 59 53.77 -24.72 7.88
N THR A 60 53.75 -23.68 8.73
CA THR A 60 52.89 -23.55 9.90
C THR A 60 51.47 -23.04 9.61
N ALA A 61 51.16 -22.67 8.36
CA ALA A 61 49.86 -22.17 7.97
C ALA A 61 48.79 -23.27 8.00
N LYS A 62 47.54 -22.92 8.35
CA LYS A 62 46.41 -23.87 8.32
C LYS A 62 46.28 -24.45 6.89
N GLY A 63 45.98 -25.75 6.79
CA GLY A 63 45.98 -26.48 5.50
C GLY A 63 45.15 -25.83 4.38
N LEU A 64 44.10 -25.07 4.73
CA LEU A 64 43.32 -24.26 3.77
C LEU A 64 44.15 -23.18 3.09
N PHE A 65 44.97 -22.44 3.83
CA PHE A 65 45.83 -21.40 3.27
C PHE A 65 46.95 -21.99 2.42
N ARG A 66 47.46 -23.18 2.79
CA ARG A 66 48.45 -23.92 1.99
C ARG A 66 47.87 -24.33 0.65
N ARG A 67 46.70 -24.98 0.65
CA ARG A 67 45.99 -25.37 -0.59
C ARG A 67 45.60 -24.18 -1.45
N ALA A 68 45.20 -23.06 -0.83
CA ALA A 68 44.91 -21.83 -1.56
C ALA A 68 46.19 -21.23 -2.16
N ALA A 69 47.31 -21.22 -1.44
CA ALA A 69 48.60 -20.75 -1.93
C ALA A 69 49.10 -21.59 -3.11
N GLU A 70 48.97 -22.92 -3.05
CA GLU A 70 49.31 -23.83 -4.17
C GLU A 70 48.54 -23.50 -5.46
N LEU A 71 47.26 -23.15 -5.35
CA LEU A 71 46.45 -22.70 -6.49
C LEU A 71 46.87 -21.32 -7.02
N MET A 72 47.38 -20.44 -6.15
CA MET A 72 47.88 -19.12 -6.53
C MET A 72 49.26 -19.17 -7.19
N THR A 73 50.05 -20.22 -6.94
CA THR A 73 51.43 -20.36 -7.44
C THR A 73 51.59 -21.40 -8.55
N ARG A 74 50.50 -21.94 -9.11
CA ARG A 74 50.56 -22.95 -10.17
C ARG A 74 51.21 -22.41 -11.44
N ASP A 75 52.20 -23.13 -11.98
CA ASP A 75 53.05 -22.66 -13.09
C ASP A 75 52.30 -22.36 -14.40
N ASN A 76 51.24 -23.12 -14.69
CA ASN A 76 50.53 -23.02 -15.97
C ASN A 76 49.36 -22.01 -15.94
N ASP A 77 48.77 -21.75 -14.77
CA ASP A 77 47.67 -20.80 -14.60
C ASP A 77 47.48 -20.43 -13.12
N PRO A 78 48.19 -19.40 -12.63
CA PRO A 78 48.08 -18.96 -11.25
C PRO A 78 46.74 -18.27 -11.02
N MET A 79 45.95 -18.80 -10.09
CA MET A 79 44.62 -18.27 -9.76
C MET A 79 44.71 -17.01 -8.88
N GLU A 80 43.76 -16.08 -9.06
CA GLU A 80 43.66 -14.90 -8.21
C GLU A 80 43.40 -15.28 -6.74
N PRO A 81 43.99 -14.60 -5.75
CA PRO A 81 43.90 -15.01 -4.34
C PRO A 81 42.48 -15.19 -3.80
N ARG A 82 41.56 -14.31 -4.23
CA ARG A 82 40.14 -14.39 -3.83
C ARG A 82 39.45 -15.63 -4.40
N GLN A 83 39.79 -16.04 -5.63
CA GLN A 83 39.20 -17.22 -6.27
C GLN A 83 39.75 -18.51 -5.64
N ALA A 84 41.06 -18.58 -5.39
CA ALA A 84 41.67 -19.73 -4.71
C ALA A 84 41.12 -19.93 -3.29
N MET A 85 40.96 -18.86 -2.52
CA MET A 85 40.36 -18.92 -1.18
C MET A 85 38.87 -19.30 -1.20
N ARG A 86 38.12 -18.86 -2.21
CA ARG A 86 36.70 -19.24 -2.36
C ARG A 86 36.54 -20.72 -2.73
N LEU A 87 37.42 -21.23 -3.59
CA LEU A 87 37.40 -22.64 -4.00
C LEU A 87 37.76 -23.56 -2.83
N VAL A 88 38.80 -23.20 -2.06
CA VAL A 88 39.28 -24.02 -0.94
C VAL A 88 38.44 -23.84 0.32
N GLY A 89 37.90 -22.64 0.55
CA GLY A 89 37.04 -22.30 1.70
C GLY A 89 35.55 -22.55 1.47
N GLY A 90 35.15 -23.00 0.27
CA GLY A 90 33.76 -23.21 -0.14
C GLY A 90 33.11 -24.50 0.35
N ALA A 91 33.70 -25.21 1.32
CA ALA A 91 33.21 -26.49 1.85
C ALA A 91 31.89 -26.41 2.66
N ASN A 92 31.05 -25.39 2.42
CA ASN A 92 29.71 -25.25 2.99
C ASN A 92 28.58 -25.48 1.96
N GLU A 93 28.90 -25.78 0.70
CA GLU A 93 27.87 -26.29 -0.22
C GLU A 93 27.77 -27.80 -0.02
N PRO A 94 26.67 -28.32 0.56
CA PRO A 94 26.46 -29.76 0.60
C PRO A 94 26.45 -30.29 -0.83
N GLU A 95 27.11 -31.42 -1.06
CA GLU A 95 27.09 -32.08 -2.37
C GLU A 95 25.64 -32.29 -2.79
N LEU A 96 25.28 -31.71 -3.94
CA LEU A 96 23.92 -31.70 -4.52
C LEU A 96 23.31 -33.10 -4.71
N GLY A 97 24.09 -34.18 -4.55
CA GLY A 97 23.68 -35.56 -4.76
C GLY A 97 22.87 -36.17 -3.63
N ASP A 98 23.19 -35.90 -2.36
CA ASP A 98 22.73 -36.73 -1.24
C ASP A 98 21.60 -36.08 -0.41
N SER A 99 21.37 -34.77 -0.54
CA SER A 99 20.34 -34.03 0.21
C SER A 99 19.17 -33.53 -0.64
N ALA A 100 19.23 -33.69 -1.96
CA ALA A 100 18.31 -33.03 -2.89
C ALA A 100 16.83 -33.43 -2.77
N PRO A 101 16.44 -34.72 -2.73
CA PRO A 101 15.01 -35.06 -2.82
C PRO A 101 14.24 -34.72 -1.54
N ALA A 102 14.85 -34.88 -0.36
CA ALA A 102 14.21 -34.55 0.92
C ALA A 102 13.99 -33.04 1.07
N LEU A 103 15.00 -32.23 0.72
CA LEU A 103 14.89 -30.77 0.75
C LEU A 103 13.87 -30.24 -0.27
N ILE A 104 13.75 -30.88 -1.44
CA ILE A 104 12.71 -30.53 -2.43
C ILE A 104 11.31 -30.82 -1.87
N ALA A 105 11.13 -31.98 -1.23
CA ALA A 105 9.85 -32.34 -0.62
C ALA A 105 9.45 -31.39 0.52
N GLU A 106 10.41 -31.03 1.39
CA GLU A 106 10.20 -30.04 2.46
C GLU A 106 9.83 -28.66 1.91
N LEU A 107 10.49 -28.25 0.81
CA LEU A 107 10.21 -26.97 0.15
C LEU A 107 8.82 -26.95 -0.48
N ASP A 108 8.39 -28.03 -1.11
CA ASP A 108 7.03 -28.15 -1.66
C ASP A 108 5.96 -28.18 -0.57
N GLU A 109 6.23 -28.82 0.56
CA GLU A 109 5.34 -28.79 1.72
C GLU A 109 5.24 -27.39 2.33
N ALA A 110 6.38 -26.68 2.48
CA ALA A 110 6.41 -25.31 2.94
C ALA A 110 5.61 -24.37 2.01
N ARG A 111 5.76 -24.55 0.69
CA ARG A 111 4.96 -23.80 -0.31
C ARG A 111 3.47 -24.04 -0.17
N LYS A 112 3.05 -25.30 0.03
CA LYS A 112 1.62 -25.63 0.27
C LYS A 112 1.09 -24.96 1.53
N ARG A 113 1.87 -24.95 2.61
CA ARG A 113 1.50 -24.27 3.86
C ARG A 113 1.36 -22.77 3.67
N ILE A 114 2.28 -22.14 2.96
CA ILE A 114 2.21 -20.70 2.64
C ILE A 114 0.96 -20.39 1.81
N ALA A 115 0.70 -21.15 0.75
CA ALA A 115 -0.47 -20.94 -0.10
C ALA A 115 -1.80 -21.09 0.66
N GLU A 116 -1.85 -21.99 1.65
CA GLU A 116 -3.02 -22.15 2.51
C GLU A 116 -3.18 -20.96 3.47
N ILE A 117 -2.08 -20.48 4.07
CA ILE A 117 -2.08 -19.30 4.94
C ILE A 117 -2.52 -18.05 4.15
N GLU A 118 -2.06 -17.89 2.92
CA GLU A 118 -2.45 -16.78 2.04
C GLU A 118 -3.95 -16.83 1.73
N ARG A 119 -4.49 -18.00 1.36
CA ARG A 119 -5.94 -18.17 1.16
C ARG A 119 -6.76 -17.83 2.40
N GLN A 120 -6.30 -18.24 3.59
CA GLN A 120 -6.96 -17.90 4.85
C GLN A 120 -6.87 -16.40 5.17
N ALA A 121 -5.73 -15.77 4.89
CA ALA A 121 -5.54 -14.34 5.08
C ALA A 121 -6.46 -13.53 4.15
N GLU A 122 -6.59 -13.93 2.89
CA GLU A 122 -7.52 -13.32 1.93
C GLU A 122 -8.97 -13.48 2.37
N ALA A 123 -9.38 -14.66 2.81
CA ALA A 123 -10.73 -14.88 3.34
C ALA A 123 -11.03 -13.97 4.55
N ARG A 124 -10.07 -13.82 5.47
CA ARG A 124 -10.20 -12.89 6.62
C ARG A 124 -10.29 -11.43 6.17
N ARG A 125 -9.52 -11.03 5.16
CA ARG A 125 -9.62 -9.68 4.58
C ARG A 125 -10.99 -9.42 3.95
N ALA A 126 -11.55 -10.40 3.23
CA ALA A 126 -12.88 -10.27 2.64
C ALA A 126 -13.97 -10.10 3.72
N ILE A 127 -13.91 -10.89 4.79
CA ILE A 127 -14.87 -10.79 5.91
C ILE A 127 -14.78 -9.43 6.60
N THR A 128 -13.56 -8.97 6.89
CA THR A 128 -13.36 -7.67 7.56
C THR A 128 -13.77 -6.49 6.69
N ALA A 129 -13.51 -6.55 5.37
CA ALA A 129 -13.99 -5.55 4.42
C ALA A 129 -15.53 -5.51 4.38
N GLN A 130 -16.18 -6.67 4.28
CA GLN A 130 -17.65 -6.75 4.28
C GLN A 130 -18.27 -6.22 5.59
N ALA A 131 -17.65 -6.53 6.75
CA ALA A 131 -18.10 -6.00 8.03
C ALA A 131 -17.97 -4.48 8.10
N ALA A 132 -16.87 -3.93 7.60
CA ALA A 132 -16.66 -2.48 7.53
C ALA A 132 -17.66 -1.79 6.60
N GLU A 133 -17.98 -2.40 5.45
CA GLU A 133 -19.01 -1.89 4.53
C GLU A 133 -20.39 -1.88 5.17
N ARG A 134 -20.80 -2.97 5.83
CA ARG A 134 -22.07 -3.01 6.57
C ARG A 134 -22.15 -1.93 7.64
N HIS A 135 -21.06 -1.72 8.38
CA HIS A 135 -21.01 -0.67 9.38
C HIS A 135 -21.17 0.73 8.78
N ARG A 136 -20.54 1.01 7.63
CA ARG A 136 -20.72 2.27 6.91
C ARG A 136 -22.17 2.46 6.48
N GLN A 137 -22.79 1.43 5.90
CA GLN A 137 -24.20 1.48 5.48
C GLN A 137 -25.14 1.76 6.65
N MET A 138 -24.91 1.16 7.83
CA MET A 138 -25.72 1.46 9.01
C MET A 138 -25.58 2.93 9.44
N LEU A 139 -24.35 3.45 9.48
CA LEU A 139 -24.14 4.86 9.85
C LEU A 139 -24.73 5.84 8.83
N GLU A 140 -24.71 5.50 7.54
CA GLU A 140 -25.36 6.28 6.50
C GLU A 140 -26.88 6.26 6.67
N ALA A 141 -27.47 5.09 6.92
CA ALA A 141 -28.90 4.97 7.20
C ALA A 141 -29.32 5.75 8.46
N GLU A 142 -28.53 5.73 9.53
CA GLU A 142 -28.78 6.52 10.74
C GLU A 142 -28.72 8.03 10.46
N ARG A 143 -27.75 8.48 9.66
CA ARG A 143 -27.64 9.89 9.27
C ARG A 143 -28.81 10.34 8.41
N ASP A 144 -29.22 9.52 7.46
CA ASP A 144 -30.36 9.83 6.59
C ASP A 144 -31.68 9.84 7.38
N ALA A 145 -31.86 8.91 8.31
CA ALA A 145 -32.99 8.92 9.24
C ALA A 145 -33.00 10.18 10.11
N ALA A 146 -31.85 10.60 10.64
CA ALA A 146 -31.72 11.82 11.44
C ALA A 146 -32.04 13.08 10.62
N ARG A 147 -31.55 13.18 9.38
CA ARG A 147 -31.88 14.28 8.47
C ARG A 147 -33.36 14.32 8.10
N ALA A 148 -33.97 13.16 7.86
CA ALA A 148 -35.40 13.07 7.58
C ALA A 148 -36.24 13.52 8.79
N ALA A 149 -35.86 13.11 10.01
CA ALA A 149 -36.50 13.57 11.23
C ALA A 149 -36.36 15.09 11.43
N GLU A 150 -35.16 15.65 11.20
CA GLU A 150 -34.93 17.09 11.28
C GLU A 150 -35.77 17.86 10.25
N ALA A 151 -35.86 17.37 9.02
CA ALA A 151 -36.69 17.98 7.98
C ALA A 151 -38.18 17.99 8.38
N ALA A 152 -38.67 16.87 8.90
CA ALA A 152 -40.06 16.77 9.38
C ALA A 152 -40.35 17.75 10.54
N GLU A 153 -39.41 17.91 11.49
CA GLU A 153 -39.56 18.90 12.56
C GLU A 153 -39.53 20.34 12.03
N ARG A 154 -38.65 20.65 11.06
CA ARG A 154 -38.62 21.98 10.42
C ARG A 154 -39.93 22.28 9.69
N GLU A 155 -40.51 21.30 8.99
CA GLU A 155 -41.80 21.46 8.31
C GLU A 155 -42.93 21.74 9.31
N LYS A 156 -42.97 21.02 10.45
CA LYS A 156 -43.94 21.30 11.52
C LYS A 156 -43.79 22.71 12.08
N VAL A 157 -42.56 23.13 12.37
CA VAL A 157 -42.28 24.48 12.88
C VAL A 157 -42.69 25.55 11.85
N GLN A 158 -42.40 25.32 10.57
CA GLN A 158 -42.83 26.22 9.50
C GLN A 158 -44.36 26.29 9.37
N ALA A 159 -45.06 25.16 9.49
CA ALA A 159 -46.52 25.12 9.46
C ALA A 159 -47.11 25.91 10.63
N ILE A 160 -46.57 25.74 11.85
CA ILE A 160 -47.00 26.50 13.03
C ILE A 160 -46.72 28.00 12.85
N ALA A 161 -45.54 28.37 12.33
CA ALA A 161 -45.18 29.77 12.08
C ALA A 161 -46.10 30.42 11.03
N MET A 162 -46.43 29.68 9.96
CA MET A 162 -47.39 30.10 8.94
C MET A 162 -48.78 30.32 9.54
N GLU A 163 -49.25 29.41 10.39
CA GLU A 163 -50.55 29.53 11.05
C GLU A 163 -50.58 30.72 12.02
N ALA A 164 -49.51 30.93 12.79
CA ALA A 164 -49.37 32.07 13.69
C ALA A 164 -49.40 33.41 12.93
N LEU A 165 -48.70 33.50 11.79
CA LEU A 165 -48.74 34.69 10.92
C LEU A 165 -50.16 34.96 10.41
N GLN A 166 -50.87 33.93 9.94
CA GLN A 166 -52.26 34.08 9.49
C GLN A 166 -53.20 34.50 10.64
N ALA A 167 -53.01 33.96 11.85
CA ALA A 167 -53.76 34.37 13.02
C ALA A 167 -53.49 35.84 13.37
N GLN A 168 -52.24 36.27 13.30
CA GLN A 168 -51.86 37.66 13.53
C GLN A 168 -52.47 38.61 12.48
N GLU A 169 -52.48 38.22 11.19
CA GLU A 169 -53.16 39.00 10.16
C GLU A 169 -54.68 39.13 10.42
N ARG A 170 -55.33 38.06 10.88
CA ARG A 170 -56.77 38.09 11.21
C ARG A 170 -57.05 39.03 12.38
N VAL A 171 -56.22 39.00 13.41
CA VAL A 171 -56.31 39.93 14.55
C VAL A 171 -56.08 41.36 14.08
N GLY A 172 -55.04 41.63 13.28
CA GLY A 172 -54.77 42.97 12.74
C GLY A 172 -55.91 43.51 11.88
N ARG A 173 -56.52 42.67 11.02
CA ARG A 173 -57.73 43.06 10.27
C ARG A 173 -58.89 43.38 11.19
N ALA A 174 -59.15 42.56 12.20
CA ALA A 174 -60.21 42.82 13.18
C ALA A 174 -59.98 44.13 13.94
N GLU A 175 -58.74 44.42 14.37
CA GLU A 175 -58.37 45.68 15.03
C GLU A 175 -58.64 46.90 14.14
N THR A 176 -58.22 46.86 12.87
CA THR A 176 -58.48 47.97 11.93
C THR A 176 -59.98 48.22 11.73
N VAL A 177 -60.79 47.17 11.64
CA VAL A 177 -62.25 47.29 11.54
C VAL A 177 -62.84 47.88 12.82
N ILE A 178 -62.39 47.43 13.99
CA ILE A 178 -62.82 47.98 15.29
C ILE A 178 -62.48 49.47 15.38
N LEU A 179 -61.26 49.87 14.99
CA LEU A 179 -60.84 51.27 14.97
C LEU A 179 -61.72 52.11 14.04
N GLN A 180 -61.99 51.65 12.82
CA GLN A 180 -62.89 52.34 11.89
C GLN A 180 -64.29 52.53 12.48
N VAL A 181 -64.88 51.48 13.06
CA VAL A 181 -66.22 51.57 13.67
C VAL A 181 -66.22 52.47 14.91
N LYS A 182 -65.15 52.51 15.71
CA LYS A 182 -65.00 53.44 16.84
C LYS A 182 -64.99 54.91 16.40
N THR A 183 -64.46 55.21 15.22
CA THR A 183 -64.41 56.57 14.65
C THR A 183 -65.73 57.06 14.05
N LEU A 184 -66.73 56.18 13.86
CA LEU A 184 -68.03 56.57 13.32
C LEU A 184 -68.83 57.44 14.32
N PRO A 185 -69.39 58.59 13.89
CA PRO A 185 -70.25 59.39 14.73
C PRO A 185 -71.62 58.71 14.95
N GLY A 186 -72.18 58.84 16.16
CA GLY A 186 -73.52 58.34 16.51
C GLY A 186 -73.55 57.24 17.59
N ILE A 187 -74.72 56.60 17.77
CA ILE A 187 -74.96 55.58 18.82
C ILE A 187 -74.07 54.34 18.61
N LYS A 188 -73.87 53.90 17.36
CA LYS A 188 -73.07 52.71 17.04
C LYS A 188 -71.59 52.85 17.45
N GLY A 189 -70.96 53.99 17.15
CA GLY A 189 -69.58 54.27 17.56
C GLY A 189 -69.42 54.39 19.08
N ARG A 190 -70.42 54.96 19.77
CA ARG A 190 -70.47 54.99 21.25
C ARG A 190 -70.57 53.59 21.85
N LEU A 191 -71.39 52.72 21.27
CA LEU A 191 -71.60 51.36 21.78
C LEU A 191 -70.32 50.50 21.67
N VAL A 192 -69.57 50.63 20.57
CA VAL A 192 -68.30 49.91 20.40
C VAL A 192 -67.20 50.45 21.32
N ARG A 193 -67.14 51.78 21.54
CA ARG A 193 -66.23 52.38 22.53
C ARG A 193 -66.53 51.93 23.96
N TRP A 194 -67.82 51.83 24.31
CA TRP A 194 -68.28 51.30 25.60
C TRP A 194 -67.93 49.81 25.77
N LEU A 195 -68.22 48.97 24.77
CA LEU A 195 -67.87 47.54 24.79
C LEU A 195 -66.36 47.28 24.84
N ALA A 196 -65.55 48.15 24.23
CA ALA A 196 -64.10 48.06 24.27
C ALA A 196 -63.48 48.62 25.56
N GLY A 197 -64.27 49.16 26.49
CA GLY A 197 -63.79 49.71 27.76
C GLY A 197 -63.14 51.10 27.67
N ASP A 198 -63.19 51.78 26.52
CA ASP A 198 -62.53 53.07 26.28
C ASP A 198 -63.28 54.27 26.89
N VAL A 199 -64.47 54.06 27.47
CA VAL A 199 -65.29 55.13 28.05
C VAL A 199 -65.84 54.70 29.41
N LEU A 200 -65.05 54.92 30.46
CA LEU A 200 -65.59 55.29 31.76
C LEU A 200 -65.54 56.82 31.85
N PRO A 201 -66.69 57.52 31.88
CA PRO A 201 -66.73 58.83 32.47
C PRO A 201 -66.61 58.67 34.00
N ASP A 202 -65.69 59.40 34.63
CA ASP A 202 -65.81 59.76 36.05
C ASP A 202 -67.10 60.57 36.28
#